data_AF-A0A0S7XXK6-F1
#
_entry.id   AF-A0A0S7XXK6-F1
#
_cell.length_a   1.000
_cell.length_b   1.000
_cell.length_c   1.000
_cell.angle_alpha   90.00
_cell.angle_beta   90.00
_cell.angle_gamma   90.00
#
_symmetry.space_group_name_H-M   'P 1'
#
loop_
_entity.id
_entity.type
_entity.pdbx_description
1 polymer ?
#
loop_
_entity_poly.entity_id
_entity_poly.type
_entity_poly.pdbx_seq_one_letter_code
_entity_poly.pdbx_strand_id
1 'polypeptide(L)'
;MCTLCPRHCVVEEGKRGYCEVRENRGGIYYSLVYGNPCAVHIDPIEKKPFFHILPSSSVFSLATAGCNFDCKFCQNWEISQARPEETFNYELPPEEVIKMAKEFHCSSIASTYVEPMIFYEYMYDIGRLAYKEDILNVCHSNGYINSKPLRALCKYLDAACIDLKAFSEKFYREVTEGSLSPVLETLKILREEGIHTEIVNLVIPTKNDNLKMMK
;
A
#
# COMPACT_ATOMS: atom_id res chain seq x y z
N MET A 1 4.30 -12.84 16.81
CA MET A 1 3.10 -12.51 16.01
C MET A 1 3.35 -11.21 15.28
N CYS A 2 3.07 -11.15 13.96
CA CYS A 2 3.18 -9.92 13.19
C CYS A 2 1.97 -9.01 13.47
N THR A 3 2.19 -7.78 13.92
CA THR A 3 1.11 -6.82 14.24
C THR A 3 0.93 -5.74 13.18
N LEU A 4 1.48 -5.92 11.98
CA LEU A 4 1.40 -4.90 10.92
C LEU A 4 0.00 -4.81 10.33
N CYS A 5 -0.55 -5.93 9.88
CA CYS A 5 -1.87 -6.00 9.26
C CYS A 5 -2.82 -6.95 10.02
N PRO A 6 -4.13 -6.92 9.73
CA PRO A 6 -5.12 -7.77 10.39
C PRO A 6 -4.97 -9.29 10.15
N ARG A 7 -4.02 -9.73 9.31
CA ARG A 7 -3.69 -11.16 9.16
C ARG A 7 -3.09 -11.77 10.44
N HIS A 8 -2.45 -10.95 11.27
CA HIS A 8 -1.79 -11.37 12.52
C HIS A 8 -0.96 -12.66 12.41
N CYS A 9 -0.19 -12.79 11.32
CA CYS A 9 0.55 -14.02 11.03
C CYS A 9 1.41 -14.45 12.23
N VAL A 10 1.34 -15.74 12.55
CA VAL A 10 2.21 -16.44 13.51
C VAL A 10 2.84 -17.59 12.73
N VAL A 11 4.15 -17.53 12.52
CA VAL A 11 4.89 -18.49 11.70
C VAL A 11 6.18 -18.86 12.41
N GLU A 12 6.76 -20.00 12.08
CA GLU A 12 8.02 -20.47 12.67
C GLU A 12 9.21 -19.57 12.30
N GLU A 13 10.32 -19.74 13.03
CA GLU A 13 11.59 -19.08 12.72
C GLU A 13 12.02 -19.33 11.27
N GLY A 14 12.45 -18.29 10.55
CA GLY A 14 12.84 -18.36 9.15
C GLY A 14 11.68 -18.54 8.16
N LYS A 15 10.43 -18.55 8.63
CA LYS A 15 9.24 -18.56 7.76
C LYS A 15 8.71 -17.16 7.54
N ARG A 16 7.94 -17.00 6.46
CA ARG A 16 7.34 -15.74 6.04
C ARG A 16 5.86 -15.71 6.37
N GLY A 17 5.34 -14.52 6.67
CA GLY A 17 3.89 -14.29 6.79
C GLY A 17 3.19 -14.39 5.43
N TYR A 18 1.86 -14.25 5.44
CA TYR A 18 1.01 -14.39 4.24
C TYR A 18 1.47 -13.53 3.06
N CYS A 19 2.01 -12.33 3.32
CA CYS A 19 2.48 -11.45 2.25
C CYS A 19 3.81 -11.86 1.61
N GLU A 20 4.42 -12.96 2.05
CA GLU A 20 5.67 -13.54 1.52
C GLU A 20 6.91 -12.63 1.59
N VAL A 21 6.81 -11.46 2.22
CA VAL A 21 7.90 -10.48 2.34
C VAL A 21 8.31 -10.18 3.78
N ARG A 22 7.59 -10.70 4.78
CA ARG A 22 7.92 -10.49 6.20
C ARG A 22 8.34 -11.79 6.85
N GLU A 23 9.62 -11.91 7.13
CA GLU A 23 10.24 -13.10 7.70
C GLU A 23 10.34 -12.99 9.22
N ASN A 24 9.95 -14.06 9.92
CA ASN A 24 10.13 -14.15 11.36
C ASN A 24 11.58 -14.52 11.70
N ARG A 25 12.27 -13.64 12.43
CA ARG A 25 13.60 -13.87 13.00
C ARG A 25 13.59 -13.55 14.49
N GLY A 26 13.73 -14.56 15.34
CA GLY A 26 13.66 -14.46 16.79
C GLY A 26 12.33 -13.94 17.33
N GLY A 27 11.21 -14.14 16.62
CA GLY A 27 9.90 -13.59 16.97
C GLY A 27 9.63 -12.18 16.43
N ILE A 28 10.61 -11.55 15.77
CA ILE A 28 10.53 -10.22 15.16
C ILE A 28 10.35 -10.39 13.64
N TYR A 29 9.41 -9.64 13.05
CA TYR A 29 9.09 -9.75 11.63
C TYR A 29 9.83 -8.69 10.81
N TYR A 30 10.87 -9.11 10.10
CA TYR A 30 11.70 -8.25 9.24
C TYR A 30 11.15 -8.19 7.83
N SER A 31 11.13 -6.99 7.24
CA SER A 31 10.82 -6.81 5.82
C SER A 31 12.00 -7.26 4.95
N LEU A 32 11.73 -8.08 3.94
CA LEU A 32 12.69 -8.52 2.92
C LEU A 32 12.73 -7.58 1.70
N VAL A 33 11.85 -6.58 1.67
CA VAL A 33 11.63 -5.69 0.53
C VAL A 33 11.97 -4.23 0.81
N TYR A 34 12.72 -3.96 1.89
CA TYR A 34 13.18 -2.61 2.20
C TYR A 34 14.23 -2.15 1.18
N GLY A 35 14.01 -0.99 0.54
CA GLY A 35 14.93 -0.46 -0.48
C GLY A 35 15.05 -1.33 -1.73
N ASN A 36 14.06 -2.20 -1.96
CA ASN A 36 14.11 -3.28 -2.95
C ASN A 36 12.83 -3.32 -3.82
N PRO A 37 12.46 -2.21 -4.51
CA PRO A 37 11.27 -2.19 -5.35
C PRO A 37 11.46 -3.03 -6.62
N CYS A 38 10.39 -3.67 -7.07
CA CYS A 38 10.32 -4.42 -8.32
C CYS A 38 9.66 -3.63 -9.47
N ALA A 39 9.04 -2.49 -9.16
CA ALA A 39 8.49 -1.57 -10.15
C ALA A 39 8.73 -0.12 -9.71
N VAL A 40 9.24 0.69 -10.64
CA VAL A 40 9.52 2.12 -10.44
C VAL A 40 9.15 2.87 -11.71
N HIS A 41 8.23 3.83 -11.60
CA HIS A 41 7.75 4.61 -12.74
C HIS A 41 7.46 6.05 -12.36
N ILE A 42 7.50 6.93 -13.35
CA ILE A 42 6.92 8.27 -13.26
C ILE A 42 5.61 8.21 -14.02
N ASP A 43 4.49 8.40 -13.33
CA ASP A 43 3.19 8.50 -13.99
C ASP A 43 2.47 9.79 -13.53
N PRO A 44 1.37 10.19 -14.19
CA PRO A 44 0.41 11.12 -13.63
C PRO A 44 -0.16 10.63 -12.28
N ILE A 45 -0.48 11.59 -11.40
CA ILE A 45 -1.09 11.32 -10.09
C ILE A 45 -2.44 10.60 -10.22
N GLU A 46 -3.17 10.85 -11.31
CA GLU A 46 -4.48 10.24 -11.61
C GLU A 46 -4.40 8.73 -11.84
N LYS A 47 -3.20 8.17 -12.08
CA LYS A 47 -3.03 6.70 -12.14
C LYS A 47 -3.13 6.04 -10.76
N LYS A 48 -2.99 6.82 -9.67
CA LYS A 48 -3.13 6.40 -8.25
C LYS A 48 -4.52 6.77 -7.72
N PRO A 49 -5.50 6.65 -8.63
CA PRO A 49 -6.77 7.39 -8.72
C PRO A 49 -6.98 8.58 -7.78
N PHE A 50 -5.99 9.47 -7.71
CA PHE A 50 -6.10 10.75 -7.01
C PHE A 50 -6.59 11.82 -7.99
N PHE A 51 -7.73 12.44 -7.70
CA PHE A 51 -8.34 13.47 -8.55
C PHE A 51 -8.40 14.85 -7.89
N HIS A 52 -8.16 14.92 -6.58
CA HIS A 52 -8.28 16.16 -5.80
C HIS A 52 -6.97 16.55 -5.10
N ILE A 53 -5.88 15.82 -5.36
CA ILE A 53 -4.53 16.15 -4.90
C ILE A 53 -3.57 16.24 -6.07
N LEU A 54 -2.85 17.37 -6.14
CA LEU A 54 -1.89 17.72 -7.21
C LEU A 54 -2.33 17.34 -8.64
N PRO A 55 -3.54 17.70 -9.11
CA PRO A 55 -4.02 17.26 -10.43
C PRO A 55 -3.03 17.63 -11.54
N SER A 56 -2.87 16.72 -12.51
CA SER A 56 -1.95 16.83 -13.65
C SER A 56 -0.45 16.90 -13.29
N SER A 57 -0.08 16.62 -12.04
CA SER A 57 1.32 16.52 -11.63
C SER A 57 1.91 15.13 -11.89
N SER A 58 3.24 15.09 -12.01
CA SER A 58 4.02 13.85 -12.05
C SER A 58 4.27 13.32 -10.63
N VAL A 59 4.15 12.00 -10.47
CA VAL A 59 4.43 11.30 -9.22
C VAL A 59 5.45 10.19 -9.42
N PHE A 60 6.47 10.16 -8.54
CA PHE A 60 7.47 9.12 -8.51
C PHE A 60 6.91 7.88 -7.81
N SER A 61 6.73 6.80 -8.53
CA SER A 61 5.86 5.69 -8.12
C SER A 61 6.67 4.43 -7.94
N LEU A 62 6.46 3.72 -6.84
CA LEU A 62 7.19 2.50 -6.55
C LEU A 62 6.32 1.42 -5.92
N ALA A 63 6.74 0.18 -6.12
CA ALA A 63 6.16 -1.02 -5.55
C ALA A 63 7.23 -2.08 -5.31
N THR A 64 7.00 -2.91 -4.29
CA THR A 64 7.80 -4.11 -4.04
C THR A 64 7.02 -5.36 -4.43
N ALA A 65 7.67 -6.53 -4.40
CA ALA A 65 6.95 -7.79 -4.45
C ALA A 65 6.03 -7.97 -3.23
N GLY A 66 5.03 -8.83 -3.36
CA GLY A 66 4.14 -9.26 -2.29
C GLY A 66 2.89 -8.39 -2.06
N CYS A 67 1.91 -8.96 -1.34
CA CYS A 67 0.65 -8.31 -1.00
C CYS A 67 -0.01 -9.06 0.15
N ASN A 68 -0.79 -8.38 0.99
CA ASN A 68 -1.52 -9.04 2.08
C ASN A 68 -2.94 -9.49 1.68
N PHE A 69 -3.35 -9.24 0.44
CA PHE A 69 -4.58 -9.73 -0.22
C PHE A 69 -4.22 -10.65 -1.39
N ASP A 70 -5.15 -11.53 -1.76
CA ASP A 70 -5.12 -12.32 -2.99
C ASP A 70 -6.39 -12.02 -3.79
N CYS A 71 -6.38 -10.88 -4.49
CA CYS A 71 -7.54 -10.42 -5.25
C CYS A 71 -7.65 -11.20 -6.56
N LYS A 72 -8.76 -11.91 -6.78
CA LYS A 72 -9.04 -12.64 -8.03
C LYS A 72 -9.07 -11.81 -9.31
N PHE A 73 -9.08 -10.49 -9.17
CA PHE A 73 -9.08 -9.50 -10.26
C PHE A 73 -7.82 -8.62 -10.24
N CYS A 74 -6.77 -9.02 -9.51
CA CYS A 74 -5.55 -8.23 -9.40
C CYS A 74 -4.88 -8.07 -10.78
N GLN A 75 -4.65 -6.82 -11.20
CA GLN A 75 -3.95 -6.52 -12.45
C GLN A 75 -2.44 -6.73 -12.33
N ASN A 76 -1.89 -6.57 -11.12
CA ASN A 76 -0.46 -6.68 -10.84
C ASN A 76 -0.11 -8.01 -10.13
N TRP A 77 -0.88 -9.07 -10.42
CA TRP A 77 -0.76 -10.36 -9.73
C TRP A 77 0.64 -10.97 -9.83
N GLU A 78 1.35 -10.72 -10.95
CA GLU A 78 2.71 -11.20 -11.21
C GLU A 78 3.74 -10.70 -10.18
N ILE A 79 3.53 -9.51 -9.60
CA ILE A 79 4.40 -8.95 -8.56
C ILE A 79 3.75 -9.00 -7.18
N SER A 80 2.42 -8.90 -7.09
CA SER A 80 1.70 -8.88 -5.82
C SER A 80 1.66 -10.25 -5.16
N GLN A 81 1.74 -11.34 -5.93
CA GLN A 81 1.73 -12.72 -5.41
C GLN A 81 3.10 -13.41 -5.56
N ALA A 82 4.12 -12.67 -5.98
CA ALA A 82 5.49 -13.16 -6.07
C ALA A 82 6.27 -12.88 -4.78
N ARG A 83 7.31 -13.69 -4.59
CA ARG A 83 8.37 -13.43 -3.62
C ARG A 83 9.38 -12.43 -4.18
N PRO A 84 10.10 -11.69 -3.33
CA PRO A 84 11.13 -10.76 -3.80
C PRO A 84 12.24 -11.45 -4.59
N GLU A 85 12.50 -12.73 -4.35
CA GLU A 85 13.49 -13.50 -5.13
C GLU A 85 13.01 -13.90 -6.53
N GLU A 86 11.71 -13.78 -6.80
CA GLU A 86 11.08 -14.16 -8.07
C GLU A 86 10.90 -12.97 -9.02
N THR A 87 11.15 -11.75 -8.53
CA THR A 87 11.05 -10.50 -9.30
C THR A 87 12.43 -9.92 -9.60
N PHE A 88 12.53 -9.16 -10.70
CA PHE A 88 13.68 -8.28 -10.91
C PHE A 88 13.49 -7.03 -10.07
N ASN A 89 14.48 -6.70 -9.25
CA ASN A 89 14.38 -5.59 -8.32
C ASN A 89 15.54 -4.62 -8.45
N TYR A 90 15.28 -3.38 -8.06
CA TYR A 90 16.25 -2.30 -7.99
C TYR A 90 16.79 -2.17 -6.57
N GLU A 91 18.07 -1.85 -6.43
CA GLU A 91 18.60 -1.33 -5.18
C GLU A 91 18.30 0.16 -5.13
N LEU A 92 17.26 0.53 -4.39
CA LEU A 92 16.77 1.90 -4.32
C LEU A 92 16.46 2.25 -2.86
N PRO A 93 17.44 2.72 -2.07
CA PRO A 93 17.20 3.16 -0.69
C PRO A 93 16.37 4.46 -0.66
N PRO A 94 15.71 4.79 0.48
CA PRO A 94 14.86 5.98 0.60
C PRO A 94 15.52 7.29 0.13
N GLU A 95 16.80 7.48 0.42
CA GLU A 95 17.56 8.68 0.04
C GLU A 95 17.64 8.84 -1.48
N GLU A 96 17.85 7.73 -2.20
CA GLU A 96 17.88 7.74 -3.67
C GLU A 96 16.48 7.92 -4.26
N VAL A 97 15.41 7.43 -3.61
CA VAL A 97 14.02 7.75 -3.99
C VAL A 97 13.81 9.26 -3.98
N ILE A 98 14.20 9.94 -2.90
CA ILE A 98 14.04 11.41 -2.79
C ILE A 98 14.87 12.12 -3.87
N LYS A 99 16.12 11.71 -4.06
CA LYS A 99 17.00 12.28 -5.08
C LYS A 99 16.42 12.14 -6.48
N MET A 100 15.93 10.94 -6.85
CA MET A 100 15.32 10.69 -8.14
C MET A 100 14.01 11.48 -8.30
N ALA A 101 13.15 11.52 -7.28
CA ALA A 101 11.93 12.31 -7.34
C ALA A 101 12.22 13.81 -7.64
N LYS A 102 13.28 14.36 -7.05
CA LYS A 102 13.73 15.73 -7.33
C LYS A 102 14.31 15.89 -8.73
N GLU A 103 15.16 14.96 -9.16
CA GLU A 103 15.77 14.95 -10.50
C GLU A 103 14.71 14.93 -11.61
N PHE A 104 13.64 14.16 -11.40
CA PHE A 104 12.52 14.05 -12.33
C PHE A 104 11.39 15.06 -12.07
N HIS A 105 11.62 16.05 -11.20
CA HIS A 105 10.65 17.12 -10.88
C HIS A 105 9.26 16.61 -10.46
N CYS A 106 9.22 15.49 -9.71
CA CYS A 106 7.98 14.95 -9.16
C CYS A 106 7.57 15.71 -7.90
N SER A 107 6.31 16.14 -7.84
CA SER A 107 5.74 16.84 -6.67
C SER A 107 5.33 15.88 -5.56
N SER A 108 5.31 14.59 -5.84
CA SER A 108 4.95 13.55 -4.87
C SER A 108 5.65 12.22 -5.16
N ILE A 109 5.67 11.37 -4.14
CA ILE A 109 6.10 9.97 -4.22
C ILE A 109 4.91 9.08 -3.85
N ALA A 110 4.61 8.09 -4.69
CA ALA A 110 3.51 7.14 -4.49
C ALA A 110 4.03 5.74 -4.18
N SER A 111 3.61 5.20 -3.03
CA SER A 111 3.67 3.76 -2.75
C SER A 111 2.40 3.09 -3.30
N THR A 112 2.52 2.22 -4.32
CA THR A 112 1.36 1.76 -5.13
C THR A 112 1.62 0.39 -5.80
N TYR A 113 0.84 0.06 -6.85
CA TYR A 113 0.77 -1.15 -7.69
C TYR A 113 0.44 -2.47 -6.97
N VAL A 114 1.07 -2.73 -5.82
CA VAL A 114 0.75 -3.86 -4.95
C VAL A 114 0.01 -3.38 -3.70
N GLU A 115 0.35 -3.88 -2.52
CA GLU A 115 -0.09 -3.32 -1.26
C GLU A 115 1.05 -2.58 -0.52
N PRO A 116 1.03 -1.25 -0.40
CA PRO A 116 2.12 -0.53 0.24
C PRO A 116 2.30 -0.80 1.74
N MET A 117 1.24 -1.24 2.44
CA MET A 117 1.33 -1.52 3.88
C MET A 117 2.24 -2.71 4.19
N ILE A 118 2.60 -3.57 3.24
CA ILE A 118 3.52 -4.69 3.49
C ILE A 118 5.00 -4.26 3.55
N PHE A 119 5.37 -3.18 2.85
CA PHE A 119 6.70 -2.55 2.90
C PHE A 119 6.71 -1.28 3.76
N TYR A 120 5.92 -1.31 4.85
CA TYR A 120 5.69 -0.21 5.78
C TYR A 120 6.94 0.60 6.14
N GLU A 121 8.03 -0.05 6.57
CA GLU A 121 9.24 0.64 7.02
C GLU A 121 9.87 1.47 5.90
N TYR A 122 9.83 0.95 4.67
CA TYR A 122 10.38 1.62 3.50
C TYR A 122 9.54 2.85 3.14
N MET A 123 8.21 2.71 3.09
CA MET A 123 7.29 3.84 2.87
C MET A 123 7.39 4.90 3.98
N TYR A 124 7.56 4.47 5.23
CA TYR A 124 7.70 5.35 6.39
C TYR A 124 8.96 6.20 6.32
N ASP A 125 10.11 5.59 6.02
CA ASP A 125 11.38 6.32 5.93
C ASP A 125 11.45 7.21 4.68
N ILE A 126 10.84 6.79 3.55
CA ILE A 126 10.62 7.68 2.40
C ILE A 126 9.83 8.92 2.83
N GLY A 127 8.68 8.74 3.48
CA GLY A 127 7.84 9.87 3.92
C GLY A 127 8.56 10.83 4.86
N ARG A 128 9.37 10.30 5.79
CA ARG A 128 10.20 11.10 6.70
C ARG A 128 11.22 11.98 5.97
N LEU A 129 11.78 11.48 4.88
CA LEU A 129 12.74 12.24 4.08
C LEU A 129 12.01 13.22 3.15
N ALA A 130 10.93 12.79 2.51
CA ALA A 130 10.12 13.60 1.60
C ALA A 130 9.57 14.86 2.29
N TYR A 131 9.14 14.73 3.56
CA TYR A 131 8.69 15.86 4.37
C TYR A 131 9.72 17.00 4.48
N LYS A 132 11.02 16.69 4.49
CA LYS A 132 12.08 17.70 4.59
C LYS A 132 12.34 18.44 3.28
N GLU A 133 11.86 17.89 2.17
CA GLU A 133 12.12 18.34 0.81
C GLU A 133 10.87 18.90 0.12
N ASP A 134 9.76 19.08 0.86
CA ASP A 134 8.46 19.55 0.34
C ASP A 134 7.90 18.67 -0.80
N ILE A 135 8.13 17.35 -0.69
CA ILE A 135 7.59 16.34 -1.61
C ILE A 135 6.50 15.57 -0.86
N LEU A 136 5.29 15.51 -1.44
CA LEU A 136 4.20 14.79 -0.78
C LEU A 136 4.42 13.28 -0.82
N ASN A 137 4.24 12.61 0.30
CA ASN A 137 4.20 11.16 0.38
C ASN A 137 2.75 10.66 0.31
N VAL A 138 2.41 9.93 -0.74
CA VAL A 138 1.05 9.43 -0.97
C VAL A 138 1.04 7.92 -1.15
N CYS A 139 -0.10 7.27 -0.91
CA CYS A 139 -0.25 5.85 -1.17
C CYS A 139 -1.58 5.49 -1.83
N HIS A 140 -1.56 4.44 -2.64
CA HIS A 140 -2.77 3.77 -3.13
C HIS A 140 -2.77 2.34 -2.59
N SER A 141 -3.76 2.03 -1.75
CA SER A 141 -3.74 0.84 -0.88
C SER A 141 -5.10 0.18 -0.79
N ASN A 142 -5.12 -1.11 -0.47
CA ASN A 142 -6.32 -1.84 -0.05
C ASN A 142 -6.76 -1.50 1.39
N GLY A 143 -5.97 -0.73 2.13
CA GLY A 143 -6.27 -0.25 3.48
C GLY A 143 -6.18 -1.33 4.58
N TYR A 144 -5.58 -2.48 4.30
CA TYR A 144 -5.53 -3.61 5.24
C TYR A 144 -4.34 -3.52 6.21
N ILE A 145 -4.45 -2.62 7.18
CA ILE A 145 -3.41 -2.32 8.18
C ILE A 145 -4.02 -2.21 9.58
N ASN A 146 -3.27 -2.55 10.63
CA ASN A 146 -3.73 -2.35 12.01
C ASN A 146 -3.63 -0.87 12.42
N SER A 147 -4.45 -0.48 13.40
CA SER A 147 -4.56 0.92 13.83
C SER A 147 -3.23 1.55 14.29
N LYS A 148 -2.45 0.84 15.12
CA LYS A 148 -1.18 1.35 15.67
C LYS A 148 -0.15 1.72 14.59
N PRO A 149 0.21 0.83 13.63
CA PRO A 149 1.13 1.20 12.57
C PRO A 149 0.52 2.27 11.64
N LEU A 150 -0.78 2.23 11.34
CA LEU A 150 -1.41 3.26 10.52
C LEU A 150 -1.26 4.68 11.13
N ARG A 151 -1.60 4.86 12.42
CA ARG A 151 -1.44 6.18 13.09
C ARG A 151 0.01 6.64 13.14
N ALA A 152 0.97 5.71 13.24
CA ALA A 152 2.37 6.07 13.16
C ALA A 152 2.77 6.55 11.76
N LEU A 153 2.27 5.89 10.70
CA LEU A 153 2.48 6.29 9.31
C LEU A 153 1.83 7.64 8.98
N CYS A 154 0.65 7.93 9.52
CA CYS A 154 -0.07 9.20 9.32
C CYS A 154 0.77 10.45 9.66
N LYS A 155 1.84 10.32 10.47
CA LYS A 155 2.76 11.42 10.75
C LYS A 155 3.59 11.87 9.53
N TYR A 156 3.70 11.03 8.51
CA TYR A 156 4.53 11.22 7.32
C TYR A 156 3.80 10.80 6.04
N LEU A 157 2.47 10.78 6.07
CA LEU A 157 1.63 10.46 4.93
C LEU A 157 0.74 11.67 4.67
N ASP A 158 0.75 12.18 3.45
CA ASP A 158 -0.02 13.38 3.09
C ASP A 158 -1.39 13.00 2.52
N ALA A 159 -1.45 11.90 1.75
CA ALA A 159 -2.70 11.42 1.19
C ALA A 159 -2.74 9.90 1.00
N ALA A 160 -3.95 9.34 1.07
CA ALA A 160 -4.23 7.94 0.83
C ALA A 160 -5.43 7.76 -0.11
N CYS A 161 -5.25 7.02 -1.20
CA CYS A 161 -6.33 6.51 -2.00
C CYS A 161 -6.60 5.07 -1.56
N ILE A 162 -7.78 4.80 -1.01
CA ILE A 162 -8.13 3.48 -0.48
C ILE A 162 -9.12 2.76 -1.40
N ASP A 163 -8.75 1.56 -1.82
CA ASP A 163 -9.65 0.65 -2.53
C ASP A 163 -10.67 0.05 -1.55
N LEU A 164 -11.85 0.66 -1.46
CA LEU A 164 -13.01 0.06 -0.82
C LEU A 164 -13.66 -0.91 -1.81
N LYS A 165 -13.13 -2.13 -1.90
CA LYS A 165 -13.42 -3.08 -2.98
C LYS A 165 -14.87 -3.56 -3.01
N ALA A 166 -15.59 -3.53 -1.89
CA ALA A 166 -17.02 -3.79 -1.81
C ALA A 166 -17.60 -3.37 -0.45
N PHE A 167 -18.93 -3.34 -0.33
CA PHE A 167 -19.63 -3.12 0.94
C PHE A 167 -20.13 -4.45 1.54
N SER A 168 -19.35 -5.53 1.40
CA SER A 168 -19.74 -6.88 1.79
C SER A 168 -18.56 -7.72 2.29
N GLU A 169 -18.68 -8.23 3.52
CA GLU A 169 -17.72 -9.22 4.07
C GLU A 169 -17.64 -10.49 3.22
N LYS A 170 -18.75 -10.89 2.58
CA LYS A 170 -18.76 -12.04 1.67
C LYS A 170 -17.82 -11.80 0.47
N PHE A 171 -17.88 -10.61 -0.13
CA PHE A 171 -17.00 -10.26 -1.25
C PHE A 171 -15.54 -10.27 -0.80
N TYR A 172 -15.22 -9.64 0.33
CA TYR A 172 -13.85 -9.59 0.83
C TYR A 172 -13.29 -10.99 1.07
N ARG A 173 -14.05 -11.86 1.75
CA ARG A 173 -13.62 -13.25 2.00
C ARG A 173 -13.46 -14.06 0.71
N GLU A 174 -14.41 -14.00 -0.21
CA GLU A 174 -14.44 -14.88 -1.39
C GLU A 174 -13.61 -14.39 -2.58
N VAL A 175 -13.34 -13.09 -2.66
CA VAL A 175 -12.72 -12.45 -3.83
C VAL A 175 -11.34 -11.87 -3.54
N THR A 176 -11.05 -11.49 -2.29
CA THR A 176 -9.78 -10.84 -1.89
C THR A 176 -8.99 -11.59 -0.82
N GLU A 177 -9.62 -12.60 -0.20
CA GLU A 177 -9.17 -13.29 1.01
C GLU A 177 -8.93 -12.37 2.23
N GLY A 178 -9.50 -11.18 2.20
CA GLY A 178 -9.46 -10.21 3.29
C GLY A 178 -10.76 -10.15 4.09
N SER A 179 -10.90 -9.08 4.88
CA SER A 179 -12.13 -8.70 5.57
C SER A 179 -12.41 -7.21 5.39
N LEU A 180 -13.69 -6.83 5.38
CA LEU A 180 -14.11 -5.44 5.15
C LEU A 180 -13.89 -4.57 6.38
N SER A 181 -14.22 -5.09 7.58
CA SER A 181 -14.17 -4.31 8.83
C SER A 181 -12.83 -3.58 9.05
N PRO A 182 -11.64 -4.17 8.83
CA PRO A 182 -10.38 -3.45 9.01
C PRO A 182 -10.15 -2.34 7.99
N VAL A 183 -10.64 -2.50 6.75
CA VAL A 183 -10.54 -1.45 5.72
C VAL A 183 -11.41 -0.25 6.10
N LEU A 184 -12.62 -0.50 6.61
CA LEU A 184 -13.48 0.57 7.14
C LEU A 184 -12.83 1.28 8.34
N GLU A 185 -12.12 0.55 9.19
CA GLU A 185 -11.41 1.14 10.32
C GLU A 185 -10.23 2.02 9.86
N THR A 186 -9.48 1.58 8.85
CA THR A 186 -8.44 2.40 8.21
C THR A 186 -9.01 3.72 7.69
N LEU A 187 -10.15 3.69 6.99
CA LEU A 187 -10.80 4.91 6.48
C LEU A 187 -11.18 5.89 7.61
N LYS A 188 -11.68 5.39 8.73
CA LYS A 188 -11.99 6.25 9.89
C LYS A 188 -10.73 6.86 10.48
N ILE A 189 -9.67 6.06 10.67
CA ILE A 189 -8.41 6.53 11.24
C ILE A 189 -7.77 7.59 10.34
N LEU A 190 -7.75 7.39 9.03
CA LEU A 190 -7.23 8.39 8.09
C LEU A 190 -7.98 9.72 8.21
N ARG A 191 -9.31 9.67 8.34
CA ARG A 191 -10.13 10.87 8.60
C ARG A 191 -9.82 11.51 9.95
N GLU A 192 -9.66 10.72 11.01
CA GLU A 192 -9.34 11.21 12.35
C GLU A 192 -7.97 11.89 12.41
N GLU A 193 -6.98 11.35 11.69
CA GLU A 193 -5.62 11.88 11.61
C GLU A 193 -5.49 13.04 10.59
N GLY A 194 -6.57 13.41 9.90
CA GLY A 194 -6.60 14.54 8.97
C GLY A 194 -5.91 14.29 7.62
N ILE A 195 -5.74 13.03 7.22
CA ILE A 195 -5.11 12.65 5.95
C ILE A 195 -6.07 12.88 4.79
N HIS A 196 -5.60 13.51 3.71
CA HIS A 196 -6.41 13.63 2.49
C HIS A 196 -6.73 12.23 1.97
N THR A 197 -8.01 11.88 1.95
CA THR A 197 -8.44 10.51 1.65
C THR A 197 -9.38 10.51 0.46
N GLU A 198 -9.01 9.75 -0.58
CA GLU A 198 -9.89 9.42 -1.70
C GLU A 198 -10.24 7.93 -1.62
N ILE A 199 -11.44 7.57 -2.07
CA ILE A 199 -11.92 6.18 -2.04
C ILE A 199 -12.23 5.75 -3.46
N VAL A 200 -11.72 4.59 -3.83
CA VAL A 200 -12.00 3.97 -5.12
C VAL A 200 -12.76 2.68 -4.92
N ASN A 201 -13.77 2.48 -5.76
CA ASN A 201 -14.52 1.25 -5.84
C ASN A 201 -14.54 0.75 -7.29
N LEU A 202 -13.69 -0.24 -7.59
CA LEU A 202 -13.74 -0.92 -8.88
C LEU A 202 -15.00 -1.78 -8.94
N VAL A 203 -15.90 -1.45 -9.88
CA VAL A 203 -17.15 -2.19 -10.07
C VAL A 203 -16.91 -3.41 -10.96
N ILE A 204 -17.22 -4.58 -10.43
CA ILE A 204 -17.15 -5.89 -11.05
C ILE A 204 -18.58 -6.40 -11.24
N PRO A 205 -19.04 -6.56 -12.50
CA PRO A 205 -20.38 -7.05 -12.80
C PRO A 205 -20.71 -8.33 -12.05
N THR A 206 -21.93 -8.44 -11.52
CA THR A 206 -22.46 -9.56 -10.73
C THR A 206 -21.82 -9.80 -9.36
N LYS A 207 -20.78 -9.04 -8.99
CA LYS A 207 -20.03 -9.26 -7.73
C LYS A 207 -20.21 -8.15 -6.72
N ASN A 208 -20.08 -6.89 -7.14
CA ASN A 208 -20.22 -5.72 -6.27
C ASN A 208 -20.96 -4.55 -6.95
N ASP A 209 -21.70 -4.81 -8.03
CA ASP A 209 -22.38 -3.82 -8.88
C ASP A 209 -23.80 -3.44 -8.43
N ASN A 210 -24.25 -3.93 -7.26
CA ASN A 210 -25.53 -3.54 -6.71
C ASN A 210 -25.46 -2.13 -6.09
N LEU A 211 -25.94 -1.12 -6.82
CA LEU A 211 -25.98 0.28 -6.38
C LEU A 211 -26.66 0.49 -5.01
N LYS A 212 -27.61 -0.36 -4.61
CA LYS A 212 -28.27 -0.24 -3.29
C LYS A 212 -27.31 -0.56 -2.13
N MET A 213 -26.24 -1.29 -2.40
CA MET A 213 -25.21 -1.65 -1.43
C MET A 213 -24.07 -0.63 -1.37
N MET A 214 -23.90 0.21 -2.39
CA MET A 214 -22.91 1.29 -2.40
C MET A 214 -23.46 2.47 -1.60
N LYS A 215 -22.93 2.68 -0.40
CA LYS A 215 -23.40 3.70 0.55
C LYS A 215 -22.25 4.48 1.16
#